data_AF-A0A9W8AVE1-F1
#
_entry.id   AF-A0A9W8AVE1-F1
#
_cell.length_a   1.000
_cell.length_b   1.000
_cell.length_c   1.000
_cell.angle_alpha   90.00
_cell.angle_beta   90.00
_cell.angle_gamma   90.00
#
_symmetry.space_group_name_H-M   'P 1'
#
loop_
_entity.id
_entity.type
_entity.pdbx_description
1 polymer ?
#
loop_
_entity_poly.entity_id
_entity_poly.type
_entity_poly.pdbx_seq_one_letter_code
_entity_poly.pdbx_strand_id
1 'polypeptide(L)'
;MYTNDIHAILNTYGVEAARSAIMMEISQVFGAYGIDVNARHISLLADYMTFEGGFKPFNRIGIRSNASPLAKMSFESTVTFLRRSSMRGDLDKLVNPSSRIVVGQPIMAGTGSFEIIQNMHT
;
A
#
# COMPACT_ATOMS: atom_id res chain seq x y z
N MET A 1 -11.49 -28.22 -6.94
CA MET A 1 -10.17 -28.10 -7.59
C MET A 1 -9.50 -26.87 -7.00
N TYR A 2 -8.25 -26.98 -6.54
CA TYR A 2 -7.51 -25.90 -5.87
C TYR A 2 -6.11 -25.79 -6.51
N THR A 3 -5.60 -24.58 -6.62
CA THR A 3 -4.25 -24.25 -7.12
C THR A 3 -3.64 -23.19 -6.22
N ASN A 4 -2.32 -23.11 -6.16
CA ASN A 4 -1.58 -22.06 -5.46
C ASN A 4 -1.17 -20.89 -6.39
N ASP A 5 -1.52 -20.98 -7.68
CA ASP A 5 -1.31 -19.89 -8.62
C ASP A 5 -2.40 -18.81 -8.47
N ILE A 6 -2.04 -17.73 -7.77
CA ILE A 6 -2.91 -16.58 -7.53
C ILE A 6 -3.36 -15.91 -8.84
N HIS A 7 -2.51 -15.86 -9.86
CA HIS A 7 -2.87 -15.26 -11.14
C HIS A 7 -3.89 -16.11 -11.89
N ALA A 8 -3.75 -17.43 -11.87
CA ALA A 8 -4.74 -18.34 -12.45
C ALA A 8 -6.11 -18.23 -11.76
N ILE A 9 -6.12 -18.10 -10.43
CA ILE A 9 -7.36 -17.90 -9.65
C ILE A 9 -8.00 -16.57 -10.00
N LEU A 10 -7.23 -15.48 -10.03
CA LEU A 10 -7.72 -14.15 -10.38
C LEU A 10 -8.40 -14.14 -11.75
N ASN A 11 -7.78 -14.76 -12.74
CA ASN A 11 -8.28 -14.78 -14.12
C ASN A 11 -9.52 -15.68 -14.30
N THR A 12 -9.70 -16.69 -13.46
CA THR A 12 -10.77 -17.69 -13.60
C THR A 12 -11.96 -17.41 -12.69
N TYR A 13 -11.70 -17.00 -11.44
CA TYR A 13 -12.69 -16.86 -10.37
C TYR A 13 -12.84 -15.43 -9.86
N GLY A 14 -11.98 -14.51 -10.28
CA GLY A 14 -12.05 -13.09 -9.93
C GLY A 14 -11.25 -12.71 -8.68
N VAL A 15 -11.34 -11.41 -8.34
CA VAL A 15 -10.44 -10.76 -7.37
C VAL A 15 -10.65 -11.22 -5.92
N GLU A 16 -11.90 -11.47 -5.49
CA GLU A 16 -12.18 -11.94 -4.13
C GLU A 16 -11.71 -13.38 -3.88
N ALA A 17 -11.76 -14.22 -4.93
CA ALA A 17 -11.19 -15.56 -4.87
C ALA A 17 -9.66 -15.50 -4.77
N ALA A 18 -9.02 -14.61 -5.54
CA ALA A 18 -7.57 -14.37 -5.45
C ALA A 18 -7.17 -13.82 -4.09
N ARG A 19 -7.93 -12.87 -3.53
CA ARG A 19 -7.72 -12.34 -2.18
C ARG A 19 -7.76 -13.45 -1.12
N SER A 20 -8.79 -14.29 -1.17
CA SER A 20 -8.96 -15.42 -0.23
C SER A 20 -7.80 -16.42 -0.37
N ALA A 21 -7.36 -16.69 -1.60
CA ALA A 21 -6.21 -17.54 -1.86
C ALA A 21 -4.91 -16.96 -1.27
N ILE A 22 -4.63 -15.65 -1.47
CA ILE A 22 -3.47 -14.98 -0.87
C ILE A 22 -3.46 -15.15 0.66
N MET A 23 -4.60 -14.93 1.32
CA MET A 23 -4.70 -15.10 2.77
C MET A 23 -4.36 -16.53 3.21
N MET A 24 -4.87 -17.52 2.48
CA MET A 24 -4.66 -18.93 2.78
C MET A 24 -3.22 -19.38 2.50
N GLU A 25 -2.60 -18.95 1.40
CA GLU A 25 -1.19 -19.26 1.09
C GLU A 25 -0.25 -18.68 2.14
N ILE A 26 -0.44 -17.41 2.53
CA ILE A 26 0.41 -16.76 3.53
C ILE A 26 0.26 -17.44 4.90
N SER A 27 -0.98 -17.76 5.30
CA SER A 27 -1.25 -18.47 6.55
C SER A 27 -0.58 -19.85 6.57
N GLN A 28 -0.65 -20.60 5.46
CA GLN A 28 0.01 -21.91 5.33
C GLN A 28 1.53 -21.81 5.47
N VAL A 29 2.17 -20.78 4.89
CA VAL A 29 3.61 -20.56 5.04
C VAL A 29 3.99 -20.37 6.50
N PHE A 30 3.31 -19.49 7.24
CA PHE A 30 3.63 -19.28 8.67
C PHE A 30 3.27 -20.49 9.54
N GLY A 31 2.15 -21.16 9.24
CA GLY A 31 1.70 -22.36 9.95
C GLY A 31 2.70 -23.52 9.86
N ALA A 32 3.40 -23.68 8.73
CA ALA A 32 4.44 -24.70 8.57
C ALA A 32 5.62 -24.54 9.56
N TYR A 33 5.85 -23.32 10.06
CA TYR A 33 6.90 -23.01 11.05
C TYR A 33 6.33 -22.82 12.47
N GLY A 34 5.03 -23.08 12.70
CA GLY A 34 4.38 -22.85 13.98
C GLY A 34 4.30 -21.38 14.38
N ILE A 35 4.38 -20.46 13.41
CA ILE A 35 4.29 -19.02 13.66
C ILE A 35 2.82 -18.62 13.60
N ASP A 36 2.26 -18.19 14.73
CA ASP A 36 0.90 -17.66 14.77
C ASP A 36 0.89 -16.18 14.38
N VAL A 37 0.18 -15.85 13.30
CA VAL A 37 0.01 -14.48 12.81
C VAL A 37 -1.47 -14.14 12.84
N ASN A 38 -1.81 -13.04 13.51
CA ASN A 38 -3.21 -12.60 13.58
C ASN A 38 -3.77 -12.38 12.16
N ALA A 39 -4.90 -13.01 11.87
CA ALA A 39 -5.58 -12.93 10.58
C ALA A 39 -5.83 -11.49 10.11
N ARG A 40 -5.97 -10.52 11.03
CA ARG A 40 -6.14 -9.09 10.68
C ARG A 40 -4.95 -8.49 9.94
N HIS A 41 -3.72 -8.95 10.20
CA HIS A 41 -2.54 -8.50 9.46
C HIS A 41 -2.55 -9.03 8.03
N ILE A 42 -2.86 -10.32 7.89
CA ILE A 42 -2.90 -11.01 6.59
C ILE A 42 -4.07 -10.47 5.76
N SER A 43 -5.23 -10.21 6.37
CA SER A 43 -6.39 -9.65 5.67
C SER A 43 -6.08 -8.27 5.11
N LEU A 44 -5.49 -7.37 5.92
CA LEU A 44 -5.10 -6.03 5.49
C LEU A 44 -4.07 -6.08 4.34
N LEU A 45 -3.11 -6.99 4.43
CA LEU A 45 -2.12 -7.23 3.40
C LEU A 45 -2.78 -7.68 2.08
N ALA A 46 -3.62 -8.70 2.14
CA ALA A 46 -4.31 -9.23 0.97
C ALA A 46 -5.25 -8.19 0.35
N ASP A 47 -5.93 -7.38 1.16
CA ASP A 47 -6.79 -6.27 0.68
C ASP A 47 -5.95 -5.25 -0.09
N TYR A 48 -4.78 -4.88 0.43
CA TYR A 48 -3.87 -3.97 -0.27
C TYR A 48 -3.30 -4.57 -1.57
N MET A 49 -3.10 -5.89 -1.62
CA MET A 49 -2.67 -6.55 -2.85
C MET A 49 -3.76 -6.60 -3.91
N THR A 50 -5.04 -6.47 -3.54
CA THR A 50 -6.16 -6.68 -4.47
C THR A 50 -7.08 -5.48 -4.68
N PHE A 51 -6.90 -4.36 -3.96
CA PHE A 51 -7.84 -3.21 -4.01
C PHE A 51 -8.00 -2.55 -5.40
N GLU A 52 -7.02 -2.72 -6.30
CA GLU A 52 -7.09 -2.19 -7.67
C GLU A 52 -7.83 -3.15 -8.63
N GLY A 53 -8.45 -4.22 -8.12
CA GLY A 53 -9.16 -5.23 -8.93
C GLY A 53 -8.24 -6.28 -9.58
N GLY A 54 -6.94 -6.23 -9.30
CA GLY A 54 -5.94 -7.16 -9.83
C GLY A 54 -4.99 -7.67 -8.74
N PHE A 55 -3.80 -8.13 -9.15
CA PHE A 55 -2.73 -8.52 -8.23
C PHE A 55 -1.63 -7.45 -8.21
N LYS A 56 -1.52 -6.73 -7.09
CA LYS A 56 -0.54 -5.67 -6.86
C LYS A 56 0.60 -6.17 -5.95
N PRO A 57 1.81 -6.36 -6.49
CA PRO A 57 2.96 -6.78 -5.68
C PRO A 57 3.59 -5.61 -4.90
N PHE A 58 4.28 -5.92 -3.80
CA PHE A 58 5.10 -4.95 -3.06
C PHE A 58 6.50 -4.78 -3.67
N ASN A 59 6.57 -4.15 -4.84
CA ASN A 59 7.83 -3.87 -5.53
C ASN A 59 7.77 -2.57 -6.33
N ARG A 60 8.83 -2.27 -7.10
CA ARG A 60 8.92 -1.09 -7.98
C ARG A 60 7.73 -0.91 -8.93
N ILE A 61 7.14 -2.01 -9.38
CA ILE A 61 6.02 -1.98 -10.32
C ILE A 61 4.75 -1.60 -9.56
N GLY A 62 4.51 -2.22 -8.40
CA GLY A 62 3.34 -1.94 -7.58
C GLY A 62 3.31 -0.52 -7.03
N ILE A 63 4.46 0.08 -6.68
CA ILE A 63 4.47 1.46 -6.17
C ILE A 63 4.17 2.51 -7.23
N ARG A 64 4.22 2.17 -8.54
CA ARG A 64 3.94 3.13 -9.62
C ARG A 64 2.52 3.70 -9.56
N SER A 65 1.56 2.95 -9.02
CA SER A 65 0.19 3.43 -8.85
C SER A 65 0.02 4.34 -7.62
N ASN A 66 1.06 4.55 -6.80
CA ASN A 66 1.00 5.49 -5.70
C ASN A 66 0.86 6.93 -6.24
N ALA A 67 -0.11 7.66 -5.66
CA ALA A 67 -0.44 9.02 -6.07
C ALA A 67 0.67 10.03 -5.77
N SER A 68 1.47 9.82 -4.72
CA SER A 68 2.50 10.78 -4.28
C SER A 68 3.80 10.60 -5.09
N PRO A 69 4.24 11.59 -5.89
CA PRO A 69 5.53 11.58 -6.56
C PRO A 69 6.70 11.45 -5.59
N LEU A 70 6.67 12.17 -4.45
CA LEU A 70 7.75 12.13 -3.46
C LEU A 70 7.82 10.77 -2.78
N ALA A 71 6.67 10.14 -2.47
CA ALA A 71 6.66 8.77 -1.94
C ALA A 71 7.29 7.78 -2.92
N LYS A 72 6.97 7.86 -4.23
CA LYS A 72 7.59 7.03 -5.27
C LYS A 72 9.11 7.25 -5.34
N MET A 73 9.55 8.50 -5.29
CA MET A 73 10.97 8.88 -5.32
C MET A 73 11.75 8.39 -4.10
N SER A 74 11.11 8.39 -2.92
CA SER A 74 11.70 7.94 -1.65
C SER A 74 11.85 6.41 -1.54
N PHE A 75 11.12 5.65 -2.36
CA PHE A 75 11.23 4.20 -2.39
C PHE A 75 12.47 3.75 -3.15
N GLU A 76 12.54 4.01 -4.47
CA GLU A 76 13.74 3.77 -5.29
C GLU A 76 13.61 4.42 -6.68
N SER A 77 14.69 4.38 -7.48
CA SER A 77 14.71 4.97 -8.84
C SER A 77 14.32 6.46 -8.86
N THR A 78 14.80 7.22 -7.88
CA THR A 78 14.45 8.63 -7.59
C THR A 78 14.48 9.51 -8.84
N VAL A 79 15.58 9.50 -9.61
CA VAL A 79 15.75 10.36 -10.80
C VAL A 79 14.74 10.00 -11.90
N THR A 80 14.41 8.72 -12.06
CA THR A 80 13.43 8.26 -13.05
C THR A 80 12.03 8.77 -12.71
N PHE A 81 11.61 8.65 -11.45
CA PHE A 81 10.32 9.17 -11.01
C PHE A 81 10.28 10.69 -11.04
N LEU A 82 11.35 11.37 -10.63
CA LEU A 82 11.47 12.82 -10.72
C LEU A 82 11.30 13.30 -12.16
N ARG A 83 12.11 12.78 -13.09
CA ARG A 83 12.02 13.16 -14.51
C ARG A 83 10.61 12.96 -15.05
N ARG A 84 10.00 11.79 -14.79
CA ARG A 84 8.65 11.47 -15.27
C ARG A 84 7.60 12.40 -14.68
N SER A 85 7.66 12.67 -13.38
CA SER A 85 6.70 13.55 -12.70
C SER A 85 6.86 15.00 -13.11
N SER A 86 8.10 15.49 -13.30
CA SER A 86 8.37 16.82 -13.87
C SER A 86 7.84 16.97 -15.29
N MET A 87 8.01 15.95 -16.15
CA MET A 87 7.48 15.96 -17.52
C MET A 87 5.95 15.94 -17.58
N ARG A 88 5.29 15.35 -16.58
CA ARG A 88 3.82 15.25 -16.50
C ARG A 88 3.17 16.39 -15.71
N GLY A 89 3.96 17.18 -14.98
CA GLY A 89 3.45 18.17 -14.03
C GLY A 89 2.71 17.53 -12.85
N ASP A 90 3.13 16.34 -12.38
CA ASP A 90 2.47 15.68 -11.25
C ASP A 90 2.65 16.53 -9.96
N LEU A 91 1.57 16.70 -9.20
CA LEU A 91 1.58 17.41 -7.92
C LEU A 91 1.52 16.43 -6.74
N ASP A 92 2.34 16.65 -5.71
CA ASP A 92 2.25 15.92 -4.46
C ASP A 92 1.28 16.62 -3.50
N LYS A 93 0.22 15.93 -3.08
CA LYS A 93 -0.75 16.48 -2.13
C LYS A 93 -0.26 16.49 -0.68
N LEU A 94 0.96 16.00 -0.41
CA LEU A 94 1.53 15.91 0.93
C LEU A 94 0.60 15.18 1.90
N VAL A 95 -0.06 14.12 1.45
CA VAL A 95 -0.90 13.25 2.32
C VAL A 95 -0.10 12.02 2.77
N ASN A 96 0.85 11.56 1.95
CA ASN A 96 1.65 10.40 2.28
C ASN A 96 2.66 10.75 3.39
N PRO A 97 2.86 9.88 4.40
CA PRO A 97 3.84 10.14 5.46
C PRO A 97 5.24 10.45 4.93
N SER A 98 5.72 9.70 3.93
CA SER A 98 7.05 9.92 3.36
C SER A 98 7.17 11.28 2.68
N SER A 99 6.13 11.73 1.96
CA SER A 99 6.17 13.04 1.29
C SER A 99 6.13 14.20 2.27
N ARG A 100 5.40 14.07 3.38
CA ARG A 100 5.38 15.05 4.47
C ARG A 100 6.73 15.17 5.18
N ILE A 101 7.38 14.03 5.46
CA ILE A 101 8.72 14.01 6.08
C ILE A 101 9.72 14.75 5.19
N VAL A 102 9.70 14.53 3.88
CA VAL A 102 10.60 15.20 2.91
C VAL A 102 10.50 16.73 2.98
N VAL A 103 9.30 17.27 3.23
CA VAL A 103 9.08 18.73 3.33
C VAL A 103 9.06 19.26 4.78
N GLY A 104 9.32 18.40 5.76
CA GLY A 104 9.35 18.78 7.18
C GLY A 104 7.98 19.04 7.82
N GLN A 105 6.90 18.47 7.28
CA GLN A 105 5.55 18.59 7.84
C GLN A 105 5.19 17.43 8.78
N PRO A 106 4.39 17.66 9.85
CA PRO A 106 3.87 16.58 10.70
C PRO A 106 3.04 15.58 9.91
N ILE A 107 3.21 14.27 10.15
CA ILE A 107 2.44 13.22 9.48
C ILE A 107 0.95 13.26 9.88
N MET A 108 0.04 12.98 8.95
CA MET A 108 -1.41 12.91 9.21
C MET A 108 -1.84 11.52 9.70
N ALA A 109 -1.19 11.02 10.75
CA ALA A 109 -1.53 9.74 11.36
C ALA A 109 -1.33 9.81 12.88
N GLY A 110 -2.08 9.01 13.64
CA GLY A 110 -2.02 9.01 15.10
C GLY A 110 -2.38 10.38 15.66
N THR A 111 -1.50 10.98 16.45
CA THR A 111 -1.72 12.30 17.06
C THR A 111 -1.73 13.46 16.07
N GLY A 112 -1.22 13.27 14.85
CA GLY A 112 -1.25 14.28 13.79
C GLY A 112 -2.48 14.21 12.88
N SER A 113 -3.45 13.33 13.17
CA SER A 113 -4.66 13.20 12.34
C SER A 113 -5.78 14.19 12.68
N PHE A 114 -5.55 15.08 13.65
CA PHE A 114 -6.50 16.11 14.06
C PHE A 114 -5.76 17.40 14.41
N GLU A 115 -6.48 18.51 14.39
CA GLU A 115 -6.00 19.81 14.83
C GLU A 115 -6.54 20.16 16.21
N ILE A 116 -5.78 20.93 16.97
CA ILE A 116 -6.19 21.42 18.29
C ILE A 116 -6.57 22.89 18.13
N ILE A 117 -7.80 23.22 18.50
CA ILE A 117 -8.31 24.59 18.47
C ILE A 117 -8.55 25.02 19.92
N GLN A 118 -7.92 26.12 20.33
CA GLN A 118 -8.19 26.72 21.63
C GLN A 118 -9.38 27.66 21.51
N ASN A 119 -10.40 27.45 22.35
CA ASN A 119 -11.57 28.32 22.37
C ASN A 119 -11.26 29.59 23.19
N MET A 120 -11.10 30.73 22.50
CA MET A 120 -10.85 32.02 23.15
C MET A 120 -12.17 32.76 23.36
N HIS A 121 -12.92 32.37 24.39
CA HIS A 121 -13.95 33.23 24.97
C HIS A 121 -13.35 34.01 26.13
N THR A 122 -12.94 35.25 25.86
CA THR A 122 -12.79 36.32 26.87
C THR A 122 -13.36 37.60 26.28
#